data_AF-A0A5Y4VYQ7-F1
#
_entry.id   AF-A0A5Y4VYQ7-F1
#
_cell.length_a   1.000
_cell.length_b   1.000
_cell.length_c   1.000
_cell.angle_alpha   90.00
_cell.angle_beta   90.00
_cell.angle_gamma   90.00
#
_symmetry.space_group_name_H-M   'P 1'
#
loop_
_entity.id
_entity.type
_entity.pdbx_description
1 polymer ?
#
loop_
_entity_poly.entity_id
_entity_poly.type
_entity_poly.pdbx_seq_one_letter_code
_entity_poly.pdbx_strand_id
1 'polypeptide(L)'
;MELWVSPKECANLPGLPKTSAGVIYVAKKQGWQNRTRAGVKGGKAIEYNANSLPVEAKAALLLRQGEIETSLGYFEIARPTLEAHDYDREALWSKWDNASDSQRRLAEKWLPAVQAADEMLNQGISTKTAFATVAGHYQVSASTLRDKYYQVQKFAKPDWAAALVDGRGASRRNVHKSEFDEDAWQFLIADYLRPEKPAFRKCYERLELAAREHGWSIPSRATAFRRIQQLDEAMVVACREGEHALMHLIPAQQRTVEHLDAMQWINGDGYLHNVFVRWFNGDVIR
;
A
#
# COMPACT_ATOMS: atom_id res chain seq x y z
N MET A 1 41.76 14.81 13.34
CA MET A 1 41.66 15.32 14.72
C MET A 1 42.27 14.29 15.66
N GLU A 2 42.95 14.71 16.73
CA GLU A 2 43.41 13.77 17.76
C GLU A 2 42.24 13.43 18.68
N LEU A 3 41.73 12.19 18.59
CA LEU A 3 40.69 11.69 19.49
C LEU A 3 41.33 11.21 20.80
N TRP A 4 40.82 11.67 21.94
CA TRP A 4 41.35 11.34 23.26
C TRP A 4 40.26 10.69 24.11
N VAL A 5 40.58 9.53 24.70
CA VAL A 5 39.61 8.64 25.36
C VAL A 5 40.06 8.32 26.78
N SER A 6 39.10 8.24 27.70
CA SER A 6 39.39 7.97 29.11
C SER A 6 39.60 6.47 29.39
N PRO A 7 40.33 6.11 30.46
CA PRO A 7 40.50 4.71 30.86
C PRO A 7 39.18 3.98 31.12
N LYS A 8 38.12 4.71 31.48
CA LYS A 8 36.78 4.15 31.71
C LYS A 8 36.06 3.82 30.40
N GLU A 9 36.24 4.64 29.36
CA GLU A 9 35.68 4.41 28.03
C GLU A 9 36.39 3.26 27.30
N CYS A 10 37.68 3.06 27.61
CA CYS A 10 38.48 1.94 27.10
C CYS A 10 38.21 0.61 27.81
N ALA A 11 37.61 0.64 29.01
CA ALA A 11 37.35 -0.57 29.77
C ALA A 11 36.33 -1.45 29.04
N ASN A 12 36.60 -2.77 29.02
CA ASN A 12 35.74 -3.77 28.36
C ASN A 12 35.69 -3.65 26.81
N LEU A 13 36.63 -2.95 26.18
CA LEU A 13 36.84 -3.04 24.73
C LEU A 13 37.57 -4.34 24.37
N PRO A 14 37.33 -4.90 23.16
CA PRO A 14 38.06 -6.07 22.67
C PRO A 14 39.57 -5.85 22.73
N GLY A 15 40.30 -6.79 23.33
CA GLY A 15 41.76 -6.68 23.52
C GLY A 15 42.20 -5.86 24.74
N LEU A 16 41.28 -5.28 25.52
CA LEU A 16 41.58 -4.49 26.73
C LEU A 16 41.00 -5.10 28.02
N PRO A 17 41.59 -4.79 29.19
CA PRO A 17 41.08 -5.23 30.47
C PRO A 17 39.68 -4.70 30.79
N LYS A 18 38.93 -5.46 31.59
CA LYS A 18 37.56 -5.13 32.02
C LYS A 18 37.48 -3.95 33.00
N THR A 19 38.60 -3.59 33.63
CA THR A 19 38.67 -2.53 34.66
C THR A 19 39.54 -1.37 34.17
N SER A 20 39.18 -0.15 34.55
CA SER A 20 39.94 1.06 34.25
C SER A 20 41.38 0.99 34.79
N ALA A 21 41.58 0.38 35.96
CA ALA A 21 42.91 0.14 36.54
C ALA A 21 43.77 -0.79 35.67
N GLY A 22 43.18 -1.84 35.10
CA GLY A 22 43.86 -2.72 34.16
C GLY A 22 44.25 -2.00 32.86
N VAL A 23 43.37 -1.13 32.34
CA VAL A 23 43.66 -0.31 31.16
C VAL A 23 44.85 0.62 31.43
N ILE A 24 44.89 1.29 32.59
CA ILE A 24 46.02 2.17 32.96
C ILE A 24 47.35 1.38 33.01
N TYR A 25 47.32 0.15 33.54
CA TYR A 25 48.50 -0.72 33.56
C TYR A 25 48.99 -1.08 32.14
N VAL A 26 48.08 -1.48 31.25
CA VAL A 26 48.40 -1.80 29.86
C VAL A 26 48.93 -0.57 29.12
N ALA A 27 48.28 0.58 29.29
CA ALA A 27 48.69 1.83 28.66
C ALA A 27 50.08 2.27 29.11
N LYS A 28 50.43 2.09 30.39
CA LYS A 28 51.79 2.35 30.91
C LYS A 28 52.81 1.36 30.36
N LYS A 29 52.46 0.07 30.28
CA LYS A 29 53.33 -1.00 29.75
C LYS A 29 53.62 -0.82 28.25
N GLN A 30 52.66 -0.34 27.50
CA GLN A 30 52.74 -0.17 26.04
C GLN A 30 53.10 1.27 25.63
N GLY A 31 53.33 2.18 26.58
CA GLY A 31 53.78 3.54 26.31
C GLY A 31 52.77 4.40 25.54
N TRP A 32 51.47 4.25 25.82
CA TRP A 32 50.43 4.99 25.11
C TRP A 32 50.57 6.49 25.30
N GLN A 33 50.32 7.25 24.23
CA GLN A 33 50.31 8.70 24.26
C GLN A 33 49.17 9.15 25.17
N ASN A 34 49.50 9.93 26.20
CA ASN A 34 48.57 10.35 27.23
C ASN A 34 48.65 11.85 27.47
N ARG A 35 47.53 12.44 27.90
CA ARG A 35 47.44 13.85 28.31
C ARG A 35 46.64 13.97 29.60
N THR A 36 46.90 15.02 30.36
CA THR A 36 46.07 15.39 31.51
C THR A 36 44.89 16.23 31.04
N ARG A 37 43.67 15.86 31.46
CA ARG A 37 42.46 16.63 31.17
C ARG A 37 42.43 17.88 32.06
N ALA A 38 42.45 19.07 31.46
CA ALA A 38 42.33 20.35 32.17
C ALA A 38 40.90 20.53 32.73
N GLY A 39 40.77 21.08 33.94
CA GLY A 39 39.48 21.51 34.51
C GLY A 39 38.77 20.55 35.49
N VAL A 40 39.37 19.42 35.87
CA VAL A 40 38.78 18.49 36.85
C VAL A 40 39.33 18.75 38.27
N LYS A 41 38.45 18.91 39.27
CA LYS A 41 38.83 19.02 40.71
C LYS A 41 39.77 17.86 41.07
N GLY A 42 41.06 18.17 41.32
CA GLY A 42 42.08 17.19 41.71
C GLY A 42 43.15 16.84 40.65
N GLY A 43 43.11 17.42 39.44
CA GLY A 43 44.26 17.50 38.51
C GLY A 43 44.85 16.17 37.96
N LYS A 44 44.22 15.01 38.21
CA LYS A 44 44.78 13.67 37.92
C LYS A 44 44.00 12.84 36.89
N ALA A 45 43.10 13.45 36.12
CA ALA A 45 42.39 12.73 35.05
C ALA A 45 43.27 12.60 33.81
N ILE A 46 43.65 11.37 33.45
CA ILE A 46 44.48 11.05 32.28
C ILE A 46 43.59 10.55 31.14
N GLU A 47 43.83 11.01 29.92
CA GLU A 47 43.23 10.50 28.68
C GLU A 47 44.33 9.92 27.78
N TYR A 48 43.97 8.96 26.94
CA TYR A 48 44.85 8.31 25.97
C TYR A 48 44.45 8.66 24.54
N ASN A 49 45.41 8.82 23.65
CA ASN A 49 45.14 9.05 22.24
C ASN A 49 44.60 7.76 21.60
N ALA A 50 43.50 7.87 20.84
CA ALA A 50 42.85 6.74 20.16
C ALA A 50 43.78 5.95 19.23
N ASN A 51 44.82 6.58 18.68
CA ASN A 51 45.83 5.93 17.84
C ASN A 51 46.78 5.01 18.62
N SER A 52 46.87 5.15 19.94
CA SER A 52 47.68 4.27 20.78
C SER A 52 46.94 2.98 21.20
N LEU A 53 45.64 2.88 20.92
CA LEU A 53 44.85 1.68 21.26
C LEU A 53 45.15 0.53 20.27
N PRO A 54 45.02 -0.74 20.72
CA PRO A 54 45.00 -1.89 19.82
C PRO A 54 43.96 -1.72 18.72
N VAL A 55 44.23 -2.28 17.54
CA VAL A 55 43.38 -2.13 16.34
C VAL A 55 41.95 -2.56 16.61
N GLU A 56 41.75 -3.64 17.39
CA GLU A 56 40.45 -4.18 17.76
C GLU A 56 39.69 -3.24 18.72
N ALA A 57 40.40 -2.63 19.66
CA ALA A 57 39.83 -1.67 20.60
C ALA A 57 39.49 -0.35 19.90
N LYS A 58 40.36 0.12 19.00
CA LYS A 58 40.14 1.32 18.17
C LYS A 58 38.92 1.14 17.26
N ALA A 59 38.82 0.01 16.57
CA ALA A 59 37.66 -0.31 15.72
C ALA A 59 36.35 -0.36 16.51
N ALA A 60 36.34 -0.97 17.70
CA ALA A 60 35.17 -1.01 18.57
C ALA A 60 34.76 0.38 19.09
N LEU A 61 35.73 1.27 19.33
CA LEU A 61 35.50 2.64 19.80
C LEU A 61 34.91 3.51 18.67
N LEU A 62 35.47 3.42 17.46
CA LEU A 62 34.97 4.10 16.26
C LEU A 62 33.54 3.65 15.91
N LEU A 63 33.25 2.33 15.94
CA LEU A 63 31.90 1.80 15.75
C LEU A 63 30.87 2.34 16.76
N ARG A 64 31.29 2.58 18.01
CA ARG A 64 30.44 3.21 19.04
C ARG A 64 30.17 4.68 18.76
N GLN A 65 31.17 5.40 18.25
CA GLN A 65 31.05 6.81 17.89
C GLN A 65 30.36 7.03 16.55
N GLY A 66 30.12 5.97 15.78
CA GLY A 66 29.48 6.08 14.47
C GLY A 66 30.43 6.53 13.39
N GLU A 67 31.74 6.28 13.53
CA GLU A 67 32.75 6.57 12.52
C GLU A 67 33.48 5.27 12.12
N ILE A 68 33.92 5.15 10.87
CA ILE A 68 34.77 4.05 10.39
C ILE A 68 36.00 4.65 9.75
N GLU A 69 37.17 4.29 10.26
CA GLU A 69 38.44 4.66 9.63
C GLU A 69 38.75 3.67 8.50
N THR A 70 39.07 4.22 7.34
CA THR A 70 39.53 3.49 6.16
C THR A 70 40.85 4.09 5.67
N SER A 71 41.48 3.47 4.67
CA SER A 71 42.68 4.01 4.01
C SER A 71 42.49 5.40 3.39
N LEU A 72 41.24 5.87 3.25
CA LEU A 72 40.87 7.17 2.69
C LEU A 72 40.41 8.18 3.76
N GLY A 73 40.45 7.81 5.05
CA GLY A 73 40.03 8.66 6.16
C GLY A 73 38.83 8.11 6.92
N TYR A 74 38.20 8.99 7.70
CA TYR A 74 37.07 8.66 8.57
C TYR A 74 35.74 8.88 7.82
N PHE A 75 34.90 7.85 7.80
CA PHE A 75 33.54 7.91 7.27
C PHE A 75 32.54 7.88 8.42
N GLU A 76 31.61 8.82 8.45
CA GLU A 76 30.48 8.79 9.38
C GLU A 76 29.50 7.69 8.95
N ILE A 77 29.20 6.76 9.85
CA ILE A 77 28.17 5.74 9.70
C ILE A 77 26.83 6.46 9.80
N ALA A 78 26.25 6.79 8.65
CA ALA A 78 24.86 7.21 8.58
C ALA A 78 23.96 6.13 9.17
N ARG A 79 23.52 6.34 10.42
CA ARG A 79 22.41 5.58 11.02
C ARG A 79 21.15 6.37 10.69
N PRO A 80 20.31 5.94 9.73
CA PRO A 80 19.07 6.63 9.49
C PRO A 80 18.22 6.53 10.77
N THR A 81 18.07 7.66 11.45
CA THR A 81 17.07 7.82 12.51
C THR A 81 15.72 7.67 11.83
N LEU A 82 15.01 6.57 12.11
CA LEU A 82 13.66 6.37 11.60
C LEU A 82 12.74 7.31 12.36
N GLU A 83 12.57 8.53 11.84
CA GLU A 83 11.58 9.49 12.32
C GLU A 83 10.15 9.00 12.06
N ALA A 84 9.19 9.65 12.74
CA ALA A 84 7.76 9.39 12.60
C ALA A 84 7.39 9.34 11.11
N HIS A 85 6.75 8.25 10.74
CA HIS A 85 6.58 7.89 9.35
C HIS A 85 5.71 8.89 8.57
N ASP A 86 6.34 9.77 7.78
CA ASP A 86 5.71 10.70 6.82
C ASP A 86 5.16 9.96 5.57
N TYR A 87 4.35 8.92 5.74
CA TYR A 87 3.62 8.31 4.63
C TYR A 87 2.11 8.31 4.88
N ASP A 88 1.37 8.50 3.79
CA ASP A 88 -0.08 8.39 3.80
C ASP A 88 -0.49 6.93 4.02
N ARG A 89 -0.90 6.65 5.26
CA ARG A 89 -1.35 5.34 5.70
C ARG A 89 -2.66 4.96 5.02
N GLU A 90 -3.56 5.91 4.77
CA GLU A 90 -4.85 5.64 4.13
C GLU A 90 -4.66 5.18 2.69
N ALA A 91 -3.77 5.84 1.94
CA ALA A 91 -3.41 5.42 0.58
C ALA A 91 -2.77 4.02 0.56
N LEU A 92 -1.90 3.71 1.54
CA LEU A 92 -1.27 2.40 1.66
C LEU A 92 -2.29 1.29 1.97
N TRP A 93 -3.21 1.52 2.89
CA TRP A 93 -4.26 0.55 3.23
C TRP A 93 -5.33 0.45 2.14
N SER A 94 -5.62 1.52 1.40
CA SER A 94 -6.47 1.47 0.20
C SER A 94 -5.88 0.55 -0.86
N LYS A 95 -4.55 0.53 -0.99
CA LYS A 95 -3.86 -0.42 -1.89
C LYS A 95 -4.00 -1.88 -1.42
N TRP A 96 -3.98 -2.12 -0.11
CA TRP A 96 -4.26 -3.44 0.46
C TRP A 96 -5.69 -3.89 0.21
N ASP A 97 -6.67 -3.01 0.44
CA ASP A 97 -8.09 -3.30 0.26
C ASP A 97 -8.43 -3.62 -1.20
N ASN A 98 -7.86 -2.85 -2.13
CA ASN A 98 -8.01 -3.08 -3.57
C ASN A 98 -7.21 -4.28 -4.11
N ALA A 99 -6.41 -4.96 -3.27
CA ALA A 99 -5.58 -6.07 -3.70
C ALA A 99 -6.39 -7.36 -3.87
N SER A 100 -6.05 -8.13 -4.91
CA SER A 100 -6.61 -9.48 -5.12
C SER A 100 -6.26 -10.40 -3.94
N ASP A 101 -7.11 -11.39 -3.66
CA ASP A 101 -6.86 -12.41 -2.63
C ASP A 101 -5.51 -13.11 -2.83
N SER A 102 -5.10 -13.32 -4.08
CA SER A 102 -3.79 -13.87 -4.44
C SER A 102 -2.62 -12.99 -3.96
N GLN A 103 -2.76 -11.67 -4.06
CA GLN A 103 -1.76 -10.71 -3.61
C GLN A 103 -1.72 -10.62 -2.08
N ARG A 104 -2.91 -10.65 -1.43
CA ARG A 104 -3.02 -10.69 0.03
C ARG A 104 -2.38 -11.97 0.61
N ARG A 105 -2.65 -13.13 0.00
CA ARG A 105 -1.98 -14.40 0.36
C ARG A 105 -0.47 -14.36 0.16
N LEU A 106 0.01 -13.71 -0.90
CA LEU A 106 1.44 -13.54 -1.12
C LEU A 106 2.06 -12.68 -0.02
N ALA A 107 1.45 -11.54 0.32
CA ALA A 107 1.91 -10.69 1.41
C ALA A 107 1.91 -11.44 2.76
N GLU A 108 0.86 -12.21 3.04
CA GLU A 108 0.75 -13.08 4.21
C GLU A 108 1.86 -14.14 4.25
N LYS A 109 2.24 -14.74 3.12
CA LYS A 109 3.39 -15.67 3.05
C LYS A 109 4.72 -15.00 3.38
N TRP A 110 4.92 -13.76 2.95
CA TRP A 110 6.19 -13.04 3.16
C TRP A 110 6.32 -12.42 4.55
N LEU A 111 5.21 -12.06 5.19
CA LEU A 111 5.23 -11.32 6.46
C LEU A 111 5.96 -12.07 7.59
N PRO A 112 5.73 -13.36 7.85
CA PRO A 112 6.46 -14.11 8.88
C PRO A 112 7.96 -14.20 8.61
N ALA A 113 8.37 -14.34 7.35
CA ALA A 113 9.79 -14.40 7.00
C ALA A 113 10.50 -13.06 7.27
N VAL A 114 9.83 -11.94 6.97
CA VAL A 114 10.36 -10.60 7.23
C VAL A 114 10.41 -10.30 8.73
N GLN A 115 9.40 -10.71 9.49
CA GLN A 115 9.36 -10.59 10.95
C GLN A 115 10.46 -11.42 11.63
N ALA A 116 10.66 -12.67 11.20
CA ALA A 116 11.74 -13.53 11.71
C ALA A 116 13.13 -12.92 11.41
N ALA A 117 13.31 -12.32 10.23
CA ALA A 117 14.56 -11.62 9.91
C ALA A 117 14.78 -10.40 10.82
N ASP A 118 13.74 -9.61 11.11
CA ASP A 118 13.81 -8.48 12.06
C ASP A 118 14.24 -8.95 13.45
N GLU A 119 13.64 -10.03 13.97
CA GLU A 119 13.99 -10.59 15.28
C GLU A 119 15.47 -11.04 15.37
N MET A 120 15.97 -11.73 14.34
CA MET A 120 17.37 -12.16 14.29
C MET A 120 18.33 -10.97 14.26
N LEU A 121 18.00 -9.92 13.50
CA LEU A 121 18.82 -8.71 13.42
C LEU A 121 18.80 -7.94 14.75
N ASN A 122 17.65 -7.89 15.44
CA ASN A 122 17.51 -7.25 16.75
C ASN A 122 18.30 -7.98 17.86
N GLN A 123 18.55 -9.28 17.70
CA GLN A 123 19.44 -10.06 18.58
C GLN A 123 20.94 -9.87 18.27
N GLY A 124 21.28 -9.04 17.28
CA GLY A 124 22.67 -8.79 16.88
C GLY A 124 23.29 -9.90 16.02
N ILE A 125 22.48 -10.79 15.46
CA ILE A 125 22.97 -11.79 14.49
C ILE A 125 23.38 -11.08 13.20
N SER A 126 24.49 -11.51 12.60
CA SER A 126 24.99 -10.92 11.36
C SER A 126 23.93 -10.99 10.25
N THR A 127 23.84 -9.95 9.41
CA THR A 127 22.89 -9.89 8.29
C THR A 127 23.01 -11.10 7.36
N LYS A 128 24.23 -11.54 7.07
CA LYS A 128 24.49 -12.73 6.24
C LYS A 128 23.88 -13.99 6.85
N THR A 129 24.07 -14.20 8.14
CA THR A 129 23.54 -15.37 8.85
C THR A 129 22.03 -15.31 8.95
N ALA A 130 21.47 -14.16 9.38
CA ALA A 130 20.03 -13.99 9.55
C ALA A 130 19.26 -14.28 8.25
N PHE A 131 19.63 -13.63 7.14
CA PHE A 131 18.94 -13.83 5.87
C PHE A 131 19.14 -15.25 5.30
N ALA A 132 20.32 -15.85 5.47
CA ALA A 132 20.56 -17.23 5.01
C ALA A 132 19.74 -18.26 5.81
N THR A 133 19.65 -18.10 7.13
CA THR A 133 18.86 -18.98 8.01
C THR A 133 17.38 -18.89 7.67
N VAL A 134 16.82 -17.67 7.59
CA VAL A 134 15.39 -17.48 7.27
C VAL A 134 15.08 -17.97 5.85
N ALA A 135 15.96 -17.69 4.87
CA ALA A 135 15.80 -18.18 3.50
C ALA A 135 15.71 -19.70 3.43
N GLY A 136 16.55 -20.41 4.19
CA GLY A 136 16.54 -21.87 4.28
C GLY A 136 15.22 -22.42 4.87
N HIS A 137 14.74 -21.83 5.97
CA HIS A 137 13.51 -22.28 6.63
C HIS A 137 12.24 -21.98 5.82
N TYR A 138 12.14 -20.80 5.23
CA TYR A 138 10.94 -20.35 4.52
C TYR A 138 10.96 -20.67 3.01
N GLN A 139 12.03 -21.31 2.51
CA GLN A 139 12.22 -21.62 1.09
C GLN A 139 12.08 -20.38 0.19
N VAL A 140 12.68 -19.27 0.61
CA VAL A 140 12.68 -18.00 -0.13
C VAL A 140 14.10 -17.61 -0.52
N SER A 141 14.23 -16.78 -1.55
CA SER A 141 15.54 -16.20 -1.91
C SER A 141 16.00 -15.23 -0.82
N ALA A 142 17.21 -15.45 -0.28
CA ALA A 142 17.83 -14.57 0.71
C ALA A 142 17.96 -13.13 0.18
N SER A 143 18.26 -12.97 -1.11
CA SER A 143 18.34 -11.66 -1.76
C SER A 143 16.99 -10.97 -1.78
N THR A 144 15.93 -11.67 -2.20
CA THR A 144 14.58 -11.09 -2.26
C THR A 144 14.03 -10.75 -0.88
N LEU A 145 14.31 -11.60 0.12
CA LEU A 145 13.94 -11.33 1.51
C LEU A 145 14.63 -10.07 2.03
N ARG A 146 15.93 -9.93 1.78
CA ARG A 146 16.71 -8.74 2.14
C ARG A 146 16.14 -7.48 1.47
N ASP A 147 15.84 -7.53 0.18
CA ASP A 147 15.30 -6.39 -0.55
C ASP A 147 13.91 -5.99 -0.03
N LYS A 148 13.03 -6.98 0.24
CA LYS A 148 11.72 -6.74 0.86
C LYS A 148 11.85 -6.20 2.29
N TYR A 149 12.81 -6.68 3.07
CA TYR A 149 13.07 -6.17 4.41
C TYR A 149 13.41 -4.67 4.40
N TYR A 150 14.37 -4.27 3.57
CA TYR A 150 14.73 -2.84 3.43
C TYR A 150 13.62 -1.99 2.80
N GLN A 151 12.75 -2.58 1.97
CA GLN A 151 11.56 -1.92 1.46
C GLN A 151 10.56 -1.62 2.58
N VAL A 152 10.26 -2.61 3.45
CA VAL A 152 9.26 -2.43 4.51
C VAL A 152 9.78 -1.68 5.73
N GLN A 153 11.11 -1.60 5.92
CA GLN A 153 11.74 -0.90 7.05
C GLN A 153 11.36 0.59 7.13
N LYS A 154 11.00 1.20 5.99
CA LYS A 154 10.50 2.57 5.91
C LYS A 154 9.09 2.75 6.47
N PHE A 155 8.38 1.65 6.70
CA PHE A 155 6.99 1.62 7.16
C PHE A 155 6.89 1.11 8.59
N ALA A 156 5.84 1.54 9.30
CA ALA A 156 5.51 1.03 10.63
C ALA A 156 5.23 -0.48 10.55
N LYS A 157 5.66 -1.23 11.57
CA LYS A 157 5.43 -2.68 11.69
C LYS A 157 3.98 -3.14 11.40
N PRO A 158 2.91 -2.48 11.90
CA PRO A 158 1.54 -2.89 11.58
C PRO A 158 1.19 -2.74 10.08
N ASP A 159 1.92 -1.91 9.34
CA ASP A 159 1.64 -1.61 7.94
C ASP A 159 2.49 -2.46 6.97
N TRP A 160 3.33 -3.36 7.48
CA TRP A 160 4.19 -4.21 6.65
C TRP A 160 3.39 -5.12 5.72
N ALA A 161 2.22 -5.61 6.15
CA ALA A 161 1.35 -6.40 5.29
C ALA A 161 0.92 -5.62 4.04
N ALA A 162 0.50 -4.36 4.22
CA ALA A 162 0.11 -3.46 3.13
C ALA A 162 1.30 -3.08 2.24
N ALA A 163 2.48 -2.86 2.83
CA ALA A 163 3.71 -2.59 2.09
C ALA A 163 4.20 -3.79 1.25
N LEU A 164 3.94 -5.02 1.71
CA LEU A 164 4.31 -6.26 1.02
C LEU A 164 3.38 -6.63 -0.14
N VAL A 165 2.20 -6.02 -0.23
CA VAL A 165 1.32 -6.19 -1.40
C VAL A 165 2.01 -5.63 -2.64
N ASP A 166 2.27 -6.52 -3.59
CA ASP A 166 2.97 -6.20 -4.82
C ASP A 166 2.28 -5.04 -5.56
N GLY A 167 3.00 -3.93 -5.70
CA GLY A 167 2.55 -2.78 -6.49
C GLY A 167 2.38 -3.08 -7.98
N ARG A 168 2.87 -4.24 -8.45
CA ARG A 168 2.74 -4.67 -9.85
C ARG A 168 1.29 -4.93 -10.27
N GLY A 169 0.40 -5.27 -9.33
CA GLY A 169 -1.04 -5.35 -9.59
C GLY A 169 -1.82 -4.08 -9.24
N ALA A 170 -1.25 -3.20 -8.40
CA ALA A 170 -1.80 -1.89 -8.09
C ALA A 170 -1.52 -0.86 -9.20
N SER A 171 -0.45 -1.05 -9.96
CA SER A 171 -0.43 -0.69 -11.37
C SER A 171 -1.36 -1.66 -12.10
N ARG A 172 -2.68 -1.57 -11.81
CA ARG A 172 -3.64 -1.61 -12.91
C ARG A 172 -3.02 -0.64 -13.86
N ARG A 173 -2.48 -1.18 -14.96
CA ARG A 173 -1.94 -0.41 -16.08
C ARG A 173 -2.71 0.90 -16.03
N ASN A 174 -2.02 2.04 -15.93
CA ASN A 174 -2.54 3.23 -16.57
C ASN A 174 -2.71 2.80 -18.03
N VAL A 175 -3.77 2.04 -18.30
CA VAL A 175 -4.30 1.74 -19.60
C VAL A 175 -4.62 3.15 -19.97
N HIS A 176 -3.71 3.76 -20.74
CA HIS A 176 -3.96 4.97 -21.47
C HIS A 176 -5.44 4.89 -21.80
N LYS A 177 -6.25 5.72 -21.14
CA LYS A 177 -7.66 5.82 -21.51
C LYS A 177 -7.53 6.19 -22.98
N SER A 178 -7.83 5.24 -23.86
CA SER A 178 -7.53 5.40 -25.28
C SER A 178 -8.07 6.76 -25.67
N GLU A 179 -7.19 7.67 -26.06
CA GLU A 179 -7.60 8.96 -26.55
C GLU A 179 -8.37 8.66 -27.83
N PHE A 180 -9.66 8.94 -27.80
CA PHE A 180 -10.55 8.82 -28.93
C PHE A 180 -11.35 10.09 -29.03
N ASP A 181 -11.79 10.37 -30.25
CA ASP A 181 -12.49 11.60 -30.57
C ASP A 181 -13.78 11.73 -29.75
N GLU A 182 -13.93 12.88 -29.12
CA GLU A 182 -15.10 13.18 -28.29
C GLU A 182 -16.38 13.22 -29.14
N ASP A 183 -16.30 13.68 -30.38
CA ASP A 183 -17.40 13.69 -31.33
C ASP A 183 -17.93 12.28 -31.62
N ALA A 184 -17.03 11.32 -31.82
CA ALA A 184 -17.39 9.92 -32.03
C ALA A 184 -18.07 9.32 -30.79
N TRP A 185 -17.61 9.68 -29.60
CA TRP A 185 -18.24 9.28 -28.35
C TRP A 185 -19.64 9.86 -28.20
N GLN A 186 -19.80 11.16 -28.44
CA GLN A 186 -21.10 11.83 -28.39
C GLN A 186 -22.07 11.25 -29.40
N PHE A 187 -21.62 10.94 -30.62
CA PHE A 187 -22.43 10.27 -31.64
C PHE A 187 -22.95 8.90 -31.15
N LEU A 188 -22.07 8.09 -30.54
CA LEU A 188 -22.45 6.79 -30.00
C LEU A 188 -23.45 6.91 -28.85
N ILE A 189 -23.23 7.84 -27.91
CA ILE A 189 -24.14 8.11 -26.79
C ILE A 189 -25.51 8.55 -27.30
N ALA A 190 -25.53 9.48 -28.25
CA ALA A 190 -26.76 10.01 -28.82
C ALA A 190 -27.58 8.91 -29.53
N ASP A 191 -26.95 7.98 -30.25
CA ASP A 191 -27.67 6.85 -30.88
C ASP A 191 -28.12 5.80 -29.86
N TYR A 192 -27.32 5.55 -28.81
CA TYR A 192 -27.64 4.55 -27.78
C TYR A 192 -28.79 4.97 -26.87
N LEU A 193 -28.84 6.25 -26.49
CA LEU A 193 -29.84 6.83 -25.58
C LEU A 193 -31.18 7.15 -26.26
N ARG A 194 -31.36 6.81 -27.54
CA ARG A 194 -32.65 7.00 -28.20
C ARG A 194 -33.72 6.03 -27.67
N PRO A 195 -35.01 6.44 -27.64
CA PRO A 195 -36.12 5.61 -27.16
C PRO A 195 -36.34 4.35 -28.03
N GLU A 196 -35.88 4.34 -29.29
CA GLU A 196 -35.91 3.14 -30.15
C GLU A 196 -35.06 1.98 -29.60
N LYS A 197 -34.23 2.24 -28.57
CA LYS A 197 -33.40 1.24 -27.87
C LYS A 197 -32.60 0.35 -28.85
N PRO A 198 -31.88 0.92 -29.84
CA PRO A 198 -31.11 0.12 -30.79
C PRO A 198 -30.09 -0.77 -30.07
N ALA A 199 -29.85 -1.96 -30.62
CA ALA A 199 -28.85 -2.87 -30.07
C ALA A 199 -27.46 -2.23 -30.14
N PHE A 200 -26.66 -2.35 -29.07
CA PHE A 200 -25.33 -1.72 -28.98
C PHE A 200 -24.44 -2.03 -30.19
N ARG A 201 -24.49 -3.29 -30.68
CA ARG A 201 -23.74 -3.70 -31.88
C ARG A 201 -24.12 -2.87 -33.11
N LYS A 202 -25.40 -2.54 -33.29
CA LYS A 202 -25.88 -1.74 -34.42
C LYS A 202 -25.49 -0.28 -34.29
N CYS A 203 -25.57 0.30 -33.08
CA CYS A 203 -25.05 1.65 -32.83
C CYS A 203 -23.56 1.74 -33.14
N TYR A 204 -22.80 0.71 -32.75
CA TYR A 204 -21.37 0.66 -33.01
C TYR A 204 -21.05 0.46 -34.50
N GLU A 205 -21.80 -0.38 -35.23
CA GLU A 205 -21.69 -0.49 -36.69
C GLU A 205 -21.93 0.88 -37.36
N ARG A 206 -22.95 1.64 -36.92
CA ARG A 206 -23.19 3.02 -37.42
C ARG A 206 -22.06 3.97 -37.07
N LEU A 207 -21.50 3.86 -35.87
CA LEU A 207 -20.33 4.62 -35.45
C LEU A 207 -19.13 4.32 -36.34
N GLU A 208 -18.88 3.07 -36.72
CA GLU A 208 -17.79 2.71 -37.64
C GLU A 208 -17.96 3.37 -39.02
N LEU A 209 -19.19 3.48 -39.52
CA LEU A 209 -19.47 4.20 -40.77
C LEU A 209 -19.21 5.70 -40.61
N ALA A 210 -19.75 6.32 -39.55
CA ALA A 210 -19.56 7.75 -39.29
C ALA A 210 -18.08 8.10 -39.05
N ALA A 211 -17.35 7.23 -38.36
CA ALA A 211 -15.92 7.38 -38.13
C ALA A 211 -15.10 7.31 -39.42
N ARG A 212 -15.49 6.48 -40.40
CA ARG A 212 -14.83 6.46 -41.72
C ARG A 212 -15.06 7.74 -42.50
N GLU A 213 -16.23 8.35 -42.36
CA GLU A 213 -16.59 9.59 -43.06
C GLU A 213 -15.89 10.82 -42.44
N HIS A 214 -15.83 10.88 -41.12
CA HIS A 214 -15.28 12.03 -40.38
C HIS A 214 -13.81 11.85 -39.99
N GLY A 215 -13.23 10.67 -40.23
CA GLY A 215 -11.86 10.34 -39.86
C GLY A 215 -11.63 10.13 -38.36
N TRP A 216 -12.67 9.77 -37.60
CA TRP A 216 -12.57 9.58 -36.15
C TRP A 216 -11.81 8.29 -35.77
N SER A 217 -10.99 8.38 -34.74
CA SER A 217 -10.39 7.27 -34.01
C SER A 217 -11.37 6.75 -32.97
N ILE A 218 -11.84 5.52 -33.15
CA ILE A 218 -12.82 4.89 -32.24
C ILE A 218 -12.17 3.78 -31.39
N PRO A 219 -12.57 3.62 -30.11
CA PRO A 219 -12.03 2.57 -29.24
C PRO A 219 -12.60 1.20 -29.62
N SER A 220 -12.02 0.11 -29.13
CA SER A 220 -12.60 -1.23 -29.33
C SER A 220 -14.06 -1.32 -28.82
N ARG A 221 -14.88 -2.16 -29.46
CA ARG A 221 -16.26 -2.46 -29.03
C ARG A 221 -16.39 -2.76 -27.53
N ALA A 222 -15.49 -3.57 -26.98
CA ALA A 222 -15.49 -3.92 -25.56
C ALA A 222 -15.19 -2.70 -24.67
N THR A 223 -14.27 -1.83 -25.09
CA THR A 223 -13.95 -0.57 -24.39
C THR A 223 -15.13 0.39 -24.42
N ALA A 224 -15.77 0.58 -25.59
CA ALA A 224 -16.95 1.41 -25.74
C ALA A 224 -18.10 0.89 -24.85
N PHE A 225 -18.38 -0.41 -24.89
CA PHE A 225 -19.43 -1.01 -24.06
C PHE A 225 -19.14 -0.86 -22.57
N ARG A 226 -17.90 -1.07 -22.13
CA ARG A 226 -17.50 -0.86 -20.73
C ARG A 226 -17.71 0.59 -20.29
N ARG A 227 -17.44 1.58 -21.17
CA ARG A 227 -17.73 3.00 -20.86
C ARG A 227 -19.22 3.29 -20.82
N ILE A 228 -20.04 2.67 -21.67
CA ILE A 228 -21.51 2.78 -21.56
C ILE A 228 -22.00 2.28 -20.19
N GLN A 229 -21.45 1.17 -19.71
CA GLN A 229 -21.78 0.62 -18.38
C GLN A 229 -21.29 1.48 -17.21
N GLN A 230 -20.46 2.50 -17.45
CA GLN A 230 -20.03 3.47 -16.45
C GLN A 230 -20.91 4.73 -16.44
N LEU A 231 -21.85 4.85 -17.39
CA LEU A 231 -22.85 5.91 -17.35
C LEU A 231 -23.82 5.68 -16.18
N ASP A 232 -24.44 6.75 -15.73
CA ASP A 232 -25.47 6.68 -14.72
C ASP A 232 -26.66 5.83 -15.23
N GLU A 233 -26.96 4.75 -14.52
CA GLU A 233 -28.05 3.82 -14.84
C GLU A 233 -29.40 4.55 -14.89
N ALA A 234 -29.61 5.52 -14.01
CA ALA A 234 -30.82 6.33 -13.99
C ALA A 234 -30.99 7.12 -15.30
N MET A 235 -29.91 7.72 -15.81
CA MET A 235 -29.93 8.44 -17.08
C MET A 235 -30.23 7.51 -18.25
N VAL A 236 -29.67 6.30 -18.25
CA VAL A 236 -29.91 5.30 -19.30
C VAL A 236 -31.38 4.87 -19.30
N VAL A 237 -31.98 4.59 -18.13
CA VAL A 237 -33.39 4.21 -18.02
C VAL A 237 -34.30 5.38 -18.39
N ALA A 238 -34.02 6.59 -17.93
CA ALA A 238 -34.79 7.78 -18.24
C ALA A 238 -34.86 8.03 -19.76
N CYS A 239 -33.72 7.95 -20.45
CA CYS A 239 -33.68 8.19 -21.90
C CYS A 239 -34.33 7.07 -22.72
N ARG A 240 -34.21 5.79 -22.29
CA ARG A 240 -34.61 4.63 -23.11
C ARG A 240 -35.98 4.07 -22.77
N GLU A 241 -36.44 4.22 -21.53
CA GLU A 241 -37.67 3.59 -21.02
C GLU A 241 -38.66 4.61 -20.46
N GLY A 242 -38.22 5.86 -20.28
CA GLY A 242 -39.06 6.99 -19.87
C GLY A 242 -39.19 7.14 -18.36
N GLU A 243 -39.94 8.17 -17.96
CA GLU A 243 -40.07 8.60 -16.57
C GLU A 243 -40.73 7.54 -15.67
N HIS A 244 -41.71 6.80 -16.19
CA HIS A 244 -42.35 5.72 -15.44
C HIS A 244 -41.38 4.60 -15.06
N ALA A 245 -40.52 4.18 -15.99
CA ALA A 245 -39.50 3.17 -15.71
C ALA A 245 -38.46 3.69 -14.71
N LEU A 246 -38.10 4.97 -14.79
CA LEU A 246 -37.21 5.62 -13.84
C LEU A 246 -37.77 5.57 -12.41
N MET A 247 -39.07 5.83 -12.22
CA MET A 247 -39.71 5.75 -10.90
C MET A 247 -39.63 4.34 -10.30
N HIS A 248 -39.60 3.28 -11.11
CA HIS A 248 -39.44 1.91 -10.63
C HIS A 248 -38.03 1.59 -10.10
N LEU A 249 -37.02 2.42 -10.40
CA LEU A 249 -35.70 2.30 -9.74
C LEU A 249 -35.75 2.75 -8.27
N ILE A 250 -36.75 3.54 -7.89
CA ILE A 250 -36.96 3.92 -6.49
C ILE A 250 -37.50 2.71 -5.74
N PRO A 251 -36.83 2.25 -4.66
CA PRO A 251 -37.32 1.14 -3.86
C PRO A 251 -38.74 1.38 -3.37
N ALA A 252 -39.61 0.39 -3.51
CA ALA A 252 -40.98 0.48 -3.02
C ALA A 252 -40.97 0.74 -1.51
N GLN A 253 -41.75 1.73 -1.08
CA GLN A 253 -41.89 2.05 0.35
C GLN A 253 -42.50 0.85 1.08
N GLN A 254 -41.75 0.28 2.03
CA GLN A 254 -42.25 -0.77 2.90
C GLN A 254 -42.92 -0.14 4.13
N ARG A 255 -44.17 -0.50 4.40
CA ARG A 255 -44.91 -0.08 5.59
C ARG A 255 -45.02 -1.25 6.55
N THR A 256 -44.88 -0.99 7.84
CA THR A 256 -45.18 -2.00 8.86
C THR A 256 -46.69 -2.13 9.06
N VAL A 257 -47.16 -3.37 9.27
CA VAL A 257 -48.56 -3.69 9.60
C VAL A 257 -48.72 -4.11 11.06
N GLU A 258 -47.67 -3.97 11.87
CA GLU A 258 -47.63 -4.44 13.27
C GLU A 258 -48.74 -3.83 14.14
N HIS A 259 -49.18 -2.61 13.84
CA HIS A 259 -50.25 -1.91 14.56
C HIS A 259 -51.53 -1.76 13.73
N LEU A 260 -51.67 -2.49 12.63
CA LEU A 260 -52.84 -2.43 11.76
C LEU A 260 -53.81 -3.57 12.09
N ASP A 261 -54.89 -3.24 12.80
CA ASP A 261 -55.98 -4.18 13.09
C ASP A 261 -56.81 -4.50 11.84
N ALA A 262 -57.47 -5.66 11.87
CA ALA A 262 -58.43 -6.03 10.83
C ALA A 262 -59.53 -4.97 10.70
N MET A 263 -59.91 -4.64 9.46
CA MET A 263 -60.89 -3.58 9.13
C MET A 263 -60.49 -2.15 9.47
N GLN A 264 -59.32 -1.90 10.06
CA GLN A 264 -58.84 -0.55 10.35
C GLN A 264 -58.53 0.24 9.06
N TRP A 265 -58.09 -0.46 8.01
CA TRP A 265 -57.88 0.13 6.69
C TRP A 265 -58.37 -0.82 5.59
N ILE A 266 -59.37 -0.37 4.84
CA ILE A 266 -59.90 -1.08 3.67
C ILE A 266 -59.40 -0.43 2.38
N ASN A 267 -59.01 -1.26 1.41
CA ASN A 267 -58.66 -0.82 0.07
C ASN A 267 -59.76 -1.26 -0.89
N GLY A 268 -60.32 -0.31 -1.65
CA GLY A 268 -61.23 -0.61 -2.75
C GLY A 268 -60.44 -0.73 -4.03
N ASP A 269 -60.59 -1.84 -4.74
CA ASP A 269 -59.98 -2.04 -6.06
C ASP A 269 -61.05 -2.35 -7.09
N GLY A 270 -60.90 -1.75 -8.27
CA GLY A 270 -61.82 -1.90 -9.39
C GLY A 270 -61.30 -2.96 -10.36
N TYR A 271 -62.18 -3.81 -10.87
CA TYR A 271 -61.82 -4.81 -11.86
C TYR A 271 -62.66 -4.67 -13.11
N LEU A 272 -62.00 -4.37 -14.24
CA LEU A 272 -62.63 -4.49 -15.55
C LEU A 272 -62.61 -5.96 -15.96
N HIS A 273 -63.80 -6.54 -16.14
CA HIS A 273 -63.92 -7.93 -16.55
C HIS A 273 -63.37 -8.13 -17.97
N ASN A 274 -62.48 -9.10 -18.14
CA ASN A 274 -61.97 -9.48 -19.48
C ASN A 274 -62.88 -10.49 -20.19
N VAL A 275 -64.14 -10.60 -19.77
CA VAL A 275 -65.11 -11.58 -20.26
C VAL A 275 -66.35 -10.84 -20.74
N PHE A 276 -66.83 -11.21 -21.93
CA PHE A 276 -68.11 -10.70 -22.42
C PHE A 276 -69.26 -11.36 -21.66
N VAL A 277 -70.17 -10.55 -21.10
CA VAL A 277 -71.31 -11.01 -20.33
C VAL A 277 -72.60 -10.40 -20.90
N ARG A 278 -73.65 -11.21 -21.02
CA ARG A 278 -74.98 -10.70 -21.31
C ARG A 278 -75.59 -10.13 -20.04
N TRP A 279 -75.86 -8.83 -20.05
CA TRP A 279 -76.42 -8.10 -18.93
C TRP A 279 -77.95 -8.20 -18.89
N PHE A 280 -78.55 -7.81 -17.77
CA PHE A 280 -79.99 -7.98 -17.51
C PHE A 280 -80.89 -7.20 -18.47
N ASN A 281 -80.37 -6.14 -19.09
CA ASN A 281 -81.07 -5.35 -20.11
C ASN A 281 -81.01 -5.99 -21.52
N GLY A 282 -80.33 -7.12 -21.67
CA GLY A 282 -80.18 -7.85 -22.92
C GLY A 282 -78.87 -7.58 -23.68
N ASP A 283 -78.13 -6.53 -23.31
CA ASP A 283 -76.88 -6.15 -23.97
C ASP A 283 -75.76 -7.15 -23.66
N VAL A 284 -74.82 -7.33 -24.58
CA VAL A 284 -73.58 -8.08 -24.32
C VAL A 284 -72.45 -7.06 -24.17
N ILE A 285 -71.94 -6.92 -22.95
CA ILE A 285 -70.93 -5.93 -22.57
C ILE A 285 -69.61 -6.63 -22.18
N ARG A 286 -68.52 -5.87 -22.22
CA ARG A 286 -67.19 -6.24 -21.75
C ARG A 286 -66.74 -5.21 -20.72
#